data_AF-A0A251T0K4-F1
#
_entry.id   AF-A0A251T0K4-F1
#
_cell.length_a   1.000
_cell.length_b   1.000
_cell.length_c   1.000
_cell.angle_alpha   90.00
_cell.angle_beta   90.00
_cell.angle_gamma   90.00
#
_symmetry.space_group_name_H-M   'P 1'
#
loop_
_entity.id
_entity.type
_entity.pdbx_description
1 polymer ?
#
loop_
_entity_poly.entity_id
_entity_poly.type
_entity_poly.pdbx_seq_one_letter_code
_entity_poly.pdbx_strand_id
1 'polypeptide(L)'
;MNLLERTKKIKLSADIALASAKHSATCWSKAIISEAKKDERNTILLNNLSAPKMNFKCTHQNFACLKRIRSRKILKKSCDVGIKMKKLKPRRQVSNLATCIAKRLVKKRTQVLKRLVPGGESMDEYSIIKEALDYILSLRVQVDVMKNLVNATTNFE
;
A
#
# COMPACT_ATOMS: atom_id res chain seq x y z
N MET A 1 6.13 12.80 -32.29
CA MET A 1 6.29 12.39 -30.88
C MET A 1 7.71 12.71 -30.47
N ASN A 2 7.89 13.47 -29.39
CA ASN A 2 9.21 13.82 -28.87
C ASN A 2 9.85 12.58 -28.20
N LEU A 3 11.18 12.49 -28.18
CA LEU A 3 11.93 11.41 -27.50
C LEU A 3 11.51 11.28 -26.03
N LEU A 4 11.30 12.40 -25.34
CA LEU A 4 10.85 12.43 -23.96
C LEU A 4 9.46 11.82 -23.78
N GLU A 5 8.55 12.03 -24.73
CA GLU A 5 7.21 11.43 -24.70
C GLU A 5 7.30 9.92 -24.94
N ARG A 6 8.18 9.50 -25.86
CA ARG A 6 8.40 8.08 -26.16
C ARG A 6 8.93 7.34 -24.94
N THR A 7 9.95 7.85 -24.26
CA THR A 7 10.53 7.19 -23.07
C THR A 7 9.52 7.11 -21.92
N LYS A 8 8.74 8.17 -21.69
CA LYS A 8 7.64 8.17 -20.71
C LYS A 8 6.59 7.11 -21.02
N LYS A 9 6.18 6.98 -22.29
CA LYS A 9 5.21 5.96 -22.68
C LYS A 9 5.75 4.55 -22.55
N ILE A 10 7.01 4.30 -22.94
CA ILE A 10 7.66 3.00 -22.76
C ILE A 10 7.66 2.61 -21.28
N LYS A 11 8.08 3.54 -20.40
CA LYS A 11 8.08 3.32 -18.96
C LYS A 11 6.67 2.99 -18.45
N LEU A 12 5.68 3.80 -18.82
CA LEU A 12 4.29 3.60 -18.40
C LEU A 12 3.72 2.26 -18.89
N SER A 13 4.01 1.85 -20.12
CA SER A 13 3.60 0.54 -20.65
C SER A 13 4.24 -0.61 -19.87
N ALA A 14 5.53 -0.50 -19.51
CA ALA A 14 6.21 -1.50 -18.69
C ALA A 14 5.61 -1.57 -17.28
N ASP A 15 5.33 -0.42 -16.66
CA ASP A 15 4.70 -0.34 -15.33
C ASP A 15 3.30 -0.95 -15.34
N ILE A 16 2.49 -0.71 -16.40
CA ILE A 16 1.16 -1.31 -16.58
C ILE A 16 1.26 -2.83 -16.75
N ALA A 17 2.19 -3.32 -17.58
CA ALA A 17 2.39 -4.74 -17.79
C ALA A 17 2.80 -5.45 -16.49
N LEU A 18 3.72 -4.85 -15.72
CA LEU A 18 4.16 -5.35 -14.42
C LEU A 18 3.02 -5.40 -13.41
N ALA A 19 2.21 -4.34 -13.32
CA ALA A 19 1.04 -4.27 -12.45
C ALA A 19 -0.04 -5.28 -12.86
N SER A 20 -0.25 -5.49 -14.16
CA SER A 20 -1.21 -6.46 -14.70
C SER A 20 -0.79 -7.90 -14.42
N ALA A 21 0.51 -8.24 -14.58
CA ALA A 21 1.05 -9.56 -14.25
C ALA A 21 0.87 -9.94 -12.78
N LYS A 22 0.88 -8.95 -11.87
CA LYS A 22 0.59 -9.12 -10.43
C LYS A 22 -0.91 -9.24 -10.12
N HIS A 23 -1.78 -9.25 -11.13
CA HIS A 23 -3.23 -9.48 -11.04
C HIS A 23 -3.91 -8.69 -9.90
N SER A 24 -3.65 -7.38 -9.78
CA SER A 24 -4.22 -6.53 -8.74
C SER A 24 -4.10 -7.08 -7.29
N ALA A 25 -3.13 -7.95 -7.02
CA ALA A 25 -2.98 -8.57 -5.70
C ALA A 25 -2.41 -7.59 -4.67
N THR A 26 -1.68 -6.58 -5.13
CA THR A 26 -0.97 -5.60 -4.30
C THR A 26 -1.58 -4.22 -4.39
N CYS A 27 -1.47 -3.44 -3.32
CA CYS A 27 -1.94 -2.05 -3.31
C CYS A 27 -1.18 -1.20 -4.34
N TRP A 28 0.12 -1.42 -4.53
CA TRP A 28 0.91 -0.68 -5.51
C TRP A 28 0.49 -0.97 -6.96
N SER A 29 0.16 -2.23 -7.29
CA SER A 29 -0.31 -2.59 -8.64
C SER A 29 -1.68 -1.98 -8.94
N LYS A 30 -2.59 -1.98 -7.95
CA LYS A 30 -3.89 -1.29 -8.04
C LYS A 30 -3.72 0.21 -8.24
N ALA A 31 -2.77 0.83 -7.55
CA ALA A 31 -2.51 2.27 -7.69
C ALA A 31 -2.07 2.61 -9.11
N ILE A 32 -1.15 1.85 -9.70
CA ILE A 32 -0.72 2.02 -11.10
C ILE A 32 -1.89 1.82 -12.07
N ILE A 33 -2.68 0.75 -11.90
CA ILE A 33 -3.84 0.49 -12.77
C ILE A 33 -4.88 1.60 -12.64
N SER A 34 -5.13 2.11 -11.43
CA SER A 34 -6.06 3.21 -11.19
C SER A 34 -5.58 4.52 -11.81
N GLU A 35 -4.28 4.80 -11.77
CA GLU A 35 -3.69 5.97 -12.41
C GLU A 35 -3.81 5.86 -13.93
N ALA A 36 -3.45 4.69 -14.49
CA ALA A 36 -3.55 4.42 -15.91
C ALA A 36 -4.98 4.53 -16.45
N LYS A 37 -6.00 4.20 -15.65
CA LYS A 37 -7.41 4.33 -16.05
C LYS A 37 -7.88 5.76 -16.28
N LYS A 38 -7.14 6.78 -15.81
CA LYS A 38 -7.48 8.19 -16.08
C LYS A 38 -7.32 8.54 -17.56
N ASP A 39 -6.46 7.81 -18.28
CA ASP A 39 -6.23 7.99 -19.70
C ASP A 39 -7.01 6.96 -20.53
N GLU A 40 -7.91 7.44 -21.40
CA GLU A 40 -8.76 6.59 -22.24
C GLU A 40 -7.99 5.62 -23.16
N ARG A 41 -6.76 5.94 -23.56
CA ARG A 41 -5.94 5.03 -24.38
C ARG A 41 -5.38 3.86 -23.57
N ASN A 42 -5.06 4.10 -22.30
CA ASN A 42 -4.51 3.09 -21.40
C ASN A 42 -5.61 2.17 -20.88
N THR A 43 -6.86 2.63 -20.78
CA THR A 43 -8.01 1.78 -20.41
C THR A 43 -8.23 0.66 -21.43
N ILE A 44 -8.12 0.95 -22.72
CA ILE A 44 -8.24 -0.03 -23.80
C ILE A 44 -7.15 -1.10 -23.66
N LEU A 45 -5.90 -0.69 -23.42
CA LEU A 45 -4.79 -1.61 -23.18
C LEU A 45 -5.04 -2.50 -21.96
N LEU A 46 -5.50 -1.93 -20.84
CA LEU A 46 -5.81 -2.67 -19.62
C LEU A 46 -6.93 -3.70 -19.84
N ASN A 47 -7.95 -3.38 -20.63
CA ASN A 47 -9.03 -4.32 -20.95
C ASN A 47 -8.52 -5.53 -21.75
N ASN A 48 -7.55 -5.32 -22.64
CA ASN A 48 -6.96 -6.40 -23.44
C ASN A 48 -5.95 -7.26 -22.65
N LEU A 49 -5.23 -6.64 -21.70
CA LEU A 49 -4.29 -7.33 -20.80
C LEU A 49 -5.00 -8.07 -19.65
N SER A 50 -6.21 -7.65 -19.29
CA SER A 50 -7.00 -8.30 -18.25
C SER A 50 -7.64 -9.59 -18.77
N ALA A 51 -6.99 -10.72 -18.51
CA ALA A 51 -7.61 -12.05 -18.60
C ALA A 51 -8.89 -12.14 -17.73
N PRO A 52 -9.77 -13.16 -17.91
CA PRO A 52 -11.13 -13.17 -17.37
C PRO A 52 -11.17 -12.81 -15.89
N LYS A 53 -11.98 -11.79 -15.56
CA LYS A 53 -12.14 -11.20 -14.22
C LYS A 53 -12.31 -12.27 -13.13
N MET A 54 -11.22 -12.69 -12.48
CA MET A 54 -11.33 -13.29 -11.16
C MET A 54 -11.55 -12.14 -10.17
N ASN A 55 -12.75 -12.09 -9.62
CA ASN A 55 -13.16 -11.13 -8.60
C ASN A 55 -12.33 -11.31 -7.32
N PHE A 56 -11.12 -10.78 -7.28
CA PHE A 56 -10.42 -10.59 -6.01
C PHE A 56 -11.04 -9.38 -5.31
N LYS A 57 -12.12 -9.64 -4.57
CA LYS A 57 -12.59 -8.73 -3.54
C LYS A 57 -11.40 -8.41 -2.65
N CYS A 58 -10.98 -7.15 -2.63
CA CYS A 58 -10.15 -6.65 -1.57
C CYS A 58 -10.96 -6.85 -0.29
N THR A 59 -10.64 -7.86 0.51
CA THR A 59 -11.13 -7.94 1.88
C THR A 59 -10.51 -6.74 2.58
N HIS A 60 -11.28 -5.65 2.66
CA HIS A 60 -11.15 -4.74 3.77
C HIS A 60 -11.33 -5.61 5.02
N GLN A 61 -10.24 -6.06 5.61
CA GLN A 61 -10.27 -6.54 6.99
C GLN A 61 -10.56 -5.32 7.85
N ASN A 62 -11.84 -4.97 7.88
CA ASN A 62 -12.42 -4.22 8.96
C ASN A 62 -12.18 -5.08 10.21
N PHE A 63 -11.13 -4.80 10.96
CA PHE A 63 -11.14 -5.12 12.39
C PHE A 63 -12.16 -4.17 13.03
N ALA A 64 -13.44 -4.48 12.80
CA ALA A 64 -14.53 -3.88 13.53
C ALA A 64 -14.33 -4.28 15.00
N CYS A 65 -13.95 -3.29 15.82
CA CYS A 65 -14.07 -3.37 17.25
C CYS A 65 -15.45 -3.95 17.56
N LEU A 66 -15.48 -5.13 18.21
CA LEU A 66 -16.70 -5.78 18.67
C LEU A 66 -17.42 -4.81 19.61
N LYS A 67 -18.31 -3.99 19.05
CA LYS A 67 -19.30 -3.22 19.81
C LYS A 67 -20.22 -4.27 20.43
N ARG A 68 -19.85 -4.69 21.63
CA ARG A 68 -20.64 -5.56 22.48
C ARG A 68 -21.91 -4.78 22.83
N ILE A 69 -22.97 -5.04 22.07
CA ILE A 69 -24.34 -4.67 22.40
C ILE A 69 -24.62 -5.33 23.75
N ARG A 70 -24.61 -4.54 24.83
CA ARG A 70 -25.25 -4.93 26.09
C ARG A 70 -26.58 -4.19 26.16
N SER A 71 -27.65 -4.99 26.18
CA SER A 71 -29.02 -4.58 26.41
C SER A 71 -29.10 -3.65 27.62
N ARG A 72 -29.55 -2.41 27.41
CA ARG A 72 -29.92 -1.50 28.49
C ARG A 72 -31.29 -1.94 29.03
N LYS A 73 -31.30 -2.88 29.97
CA LYS A 73 -32.45 -3.05 30.87
C LYS A 73 -32.32 -2.07 32.03
N ILE A 74 -33.37 -1.28 32.17
CA ILE A 74 -33.57 -0.16 33.10
C ILE A 74 -33.43 -0.64 34.55
N LEU A 75 -32.58 0.02 35.34
CA LEU A 75 -32.88 0.40 36.74
C LEU A 75 -32.13 1.70 37.07
N LYS A 76 -32.91 2.76 37.32
CA LYS A 76 -32.48 4.02 37.92
C LYS A 76 -32.52 3.88 39.46
N LYS A 77 -31.67 4.69 40.12
CA LYS A 77 -31.53 4.96 41.57
C LYS A 77 -30.81 3.84 42.36
N SER A 78 -29.89 4.12 43.28
CA SER A 78 -29.57 5.34 44.04
C SER A 78 -28.07 5.48 44.33
N CYS A 79 -27.68 6.69 44.71
CA CYS A 79 -26.54 7.05 45.56
C CYS A 79 -26.36 5.99 46.68
N ASP A 80 -25.18 5.66 47.20
CA ASP A 80 -24.15 6.58 47.67
C ASP A 80 -22.90 5.79 48.09
N VAL A 81 -21.77 6.49 48.22
CA VAL A 81 -20.58 6.11 49.01
C VAL A 81 -19.75 4.90 48.55
N GLY A 82 -18.50 5.19 48.16
CA GLY A 82 -17.39 4.37 48.66
C GLY A 82 -16.56 3.60 47.65
N ILE A 83 -16.16 4.15 46.51
CA ILE A 83 -14.91 3.70 45.88
C ILE A 83 -14.15 4.93 45.40
N LYS A 84 -13.12 5.31 46.17
CA LYS A 84 -12.04 6.19 45.72
C LYS A 84 -11.64 5.72 44.33
N MET A 85 -12.03 6.50 43.32
CA MET A 85 -11.47 6.37 41.99
C MET A 85 -9.98 6.68 42.12
N LYS A 86 -9.17 5.66 42.42
CA LYS A 86 -7.83 5.58 41.87
C LYS A 86 -8.06 5.56 40.36
N LYS A 87 -8.15 6.76 39.78
CA LYS A 87 -7.84 6.99 38.39
C LYS A 87 -6.44 6.41 38.22
N LEU A 88 -6.37 5.14 37.83
CA LEU A 88 -5.22 4.60 37.14
C LEU A 88 -5.13 5.42 35.86
N LYS A 89 -4.52 6.60 35.99
CA LYS A 89 -3.94 7.32 34.87
C LYS A 89 -3.19 6.25 34.08
N PRO A 90 -3.32 6.19 32.74
CA PRO A 90 -2.35 5.45 31.96
C PRO A 90 -1.00 5.99 32.44
N ARG A 91 -0.19 5.12 33.04
CA ARG A 91 1.16 5.45 33.51
C ARG A 91 1.77 6.24 32.38
N ARG A 92 2.04 7.54 32.60
CA ARG A 92 2.74 8.38 31.63
C ARG A 92 4.01 7.61 31.35
N GLN A 93 4.07 6.91 30.22
CA GLN A 93 5.35 6.44 29.70
C GLN A 93 6.07 7.75 29.46
N VAL A 94 7.01 8.08 30.34
CA VAL A 94 8.05 9.02 30.00
C VAL A 94 8.70 8.37 28.79
N SER A 95 8.26 8.78 27.60
CA SER A 95 8.86 8.29 26.37
C SER A 95 10.30 8.77 26.47
N ASN A 96 11.19 7.84 26.77
CA ASN A 96 12.61 8.14 26.87
C ASN A 96 13.01 8.89 25.61
N LEU A 97 13.92 9.86 25.73
CA LEU A 97 14.38 10.67 24.60
C LEU A 97 14.75 9.80 23.39
N ALA A 98 15.36 8.64 23.63
CA ALA A 98 15.64 7.61 22.63
C ALA A 98 14.39 7.12 21.87
N THR A 99 13.28 6.84 22.54
CA THR A 99 12.02 6.42 21.91
C THR A 99 11.41 7.53 21.06
N CYS A 100 11.49 8.79 21.52
CA CYS A 100 11.04 9.94 20.74
C CYS A 100 11.87 10.13 19.46
N ILE A 101 13.20 10.00 19.58
CA ILE A 101 14.12 10.06 18.44
C ILE A 101 13.85 8.92 17.46
N ALA A 102 13.73 7.69 17.94
CA ALA A 102 13.43 6.52 17.12
C ALA A 102 12.10 6.70 16.36
N LYS A 103 11.03 7.11 17.04
CA LYS A 103 9.74 7.40 16.40
C LYS A 103 9.84 8.48 15.32
N ARG A 104 10.61 9.55 15.58
CA ARG A 104 10.82 10.63 14.59
C ARG A 104 11.58 10.13 13.37
N LEU A 105 12.61 9.31 13.58
CA LEU A 105 13.40 8.72 12.50
C LEU A 105 12.55 7.77 11.64
N VAL A 106 11.80 6.86 12.29
CA VAL A 106 10.88 5.94 11.60
C VAL A 106 9.87 6.71 10.78
N LYS A 107 9.19 7.72 11.35
CA LYS A 107 8.24 8.56 10.61
C LYS A 107 8.86 9.20 9.36
N LYS A 108 10.07 9.75 9.47
CA LYS A 108 10.78 10.33 8.32
C LYS A 108 11.08 9.29 7.25
N ARG A 109 11.58 8.11 7.64
CA ARG A 109 11.91 7.02 6.70
C ARG A 109 10.67 6.44 6.05
N THR A 110 9.60 6.21 6.81
CA THR A 110 8.30 5.78 6.29
C THR A 110 7.75 6.79 5.29
N GLN A 111 7.86 8.09 5.54
CA GLN A 111 7.40 9.11 4.59
C GLN A 111 8.17 9.06 3.26
N VAL A 112 9.48 8.85 3.31
CA VAL A 112 10.29 8.63 2.10
C VAL A 112 9.83 7.38 1.38
N LEU A 113 9.62 6.27 2.09
CA LEU A 113 9.17 5.02 1.51
C LEU A 113 7.79 5.14 0.82
N LYS A 114 6.85 5.87 1.44
CA LYS A 114 5.53 6.14 0.86
C LYS A 114 5.58 6.87 -0.48
N ARG A 115 6.60 7.71 -0.70
CA ARG A 115 6.81 8.43 -1.97
C ARG A 115 7.48 7.57 -3.04
N LEU A 116 8.21 6.52 -2.63
CA LEU A 116 8.93 5.64 -3.55
C LEU A 116 8.06 4.49 -4.07
N VAL A 117 7.15 3.97 -3.23
CA VAL A 117 6.24 2.90 -3.63
C VAL A 117 5.03 3.51 -4.33
N PRO A 118 4.63 3.02 -5.52
CA PRO A 118 3.42 3.47 -6.21
C PRO A 118 2.18 3.37 -5.31
N GLY A 119 1.44 4.47 -5.15
CA GLY A 119 0.29 4.53 -4.24
C GLY A 119 0.63 4.48 -2.74
N GLY A 120 1.90 4.56 -2.36
CA GLY A 120 2.34 4.44 -0.97
C GLY A 120 1.79 5.54 -0.05
N GLU A 121 1.45 6.71 -0.58
CA GLU A 121 0.88 7.82 0.19
C GLU A 121 -0.44 7.46 0.89
N SER A 122 -1.25 6.57 0.28
CA SER A 122 -2.53 6.12 0.85
C SER A 122 -2.41 4.87 1.74
N MET A 123 -1.21 4.28 1.87
CA MET A 123 -0.98 3.08 2.66
C MET A 123 -0.70 3.41 4.14
N ASP A 124 -0.98 2.47 5.04
CA ASP A 124 -0.60 2.57 6.45
C ASP A 124 0.89 2.24 6.67
N GLU A 125 1.39 2.49 7.88
CA GLU A 125 2.81 2.32 8.23
C GLU A 125 3.30 0.87 8.14
N TYR A 126 2.41 -0.13 8.26
CA TYR A 126 2.78 -1.53 8.18
C TYR A 126 2.65 -2.09 6.76
N SER A 127 1.53 -1.82 6.08
CA SER A 127 1.34 -2.36 4.70
C SER A 127 2.36 -1.80 3.73
N ILE A 128 2.83 -0.56 3.90
CA ILE A 128 3.86 0.03 3.02
C ILE A 128 5.16 -0.80 2.98
N ILE A 129 5.52 -1.48 4.08
CA ILE A 129 6.72 -2.32 4.13
C ILE A 129 6.50 -3.58 3.29
N LYS A 130 5.35 -4.24 3.45
CA LYS A 130 4.98 -5.42 2.66
C LYS A 130 4.91 -5.10 1.17
N GLU A 131 4.29 -3.98 0.83
CA GLU A 131 4.15 -3.50 -0.55
C GLU A 131 5.51 -3.11 -1.16
N ALA A 132 6.41 -2.50 -0.36
CA ALA A 132 7.77 -2.20 -0.80
C ALA A 132 8.57 -3.47 -1.13
N LEU A 133 8.45 -4.52 -0.31
CA LEU A 133 9.13 -5.80 -0.57
C LEU A 133 8.67 -6.41 -1.90
N ASP A 134 7.36 -6.47 -2.14
CA ASP A 134 6.84 -6.99 -3.39
C ASP A 134 7.23 -6.11 -4.60
N TYR A 135 7.24 -4.78 -4.43
CA TYR A 135 7.65 -3.87 -5.49
C TYR A 135 9.14 -4.01 -5.83
N ILE A 136 10.03 -4.17 -4.83
CA ILE A 136 11.45 -4.46 -5.05
C ILE A 136 11.63 -5.75 -5.85
N LEU A 137 10.91 -6.82 -5.50
CA LEU A 137 10.98 -8.07 -6.23
C LEU A 137 10.52 -7.90 -7.69
N SER A 138 9.44 -7.15 -7.89
CA SER A 138 8.90 -6.85 -9.22
C SER A 138 9.88 -6.05 -10.08
N LEU A 139 10.57 -5.07 -9.49
CA LEU A 139 11.63 -4.29 -10.16
C LEU A 139 12.82 -5.16 -10.55
N ARG A 140 13.25 -6.10 -9.69
CA ARG A 140 14.34 -7.03 -10.03
C ARG A 140 13.98 -7.86 -11.26
N VAL A 141 12.79 -8.47 -11.27
CA VAL A 141 12.30 -9.24 -12.41
C VAL A 141 12.27 -8.39 -13.68
N GLN A 142 11.78 -7.15 -13.60
CA GLN A 142 11.76 -6.22 -14.74
C GLN A 142 13.17 -5.96 -15.29
N VAL A 143 14.14 -5.67 -14.41
CA VAL A 143 15.54 -5.42 -14.81
C VAL A 143 16.16 -6.68 -15.42
N ASP A 144 15.90 -7.85 -14.86
CA ASP A 144 16.44 -9.12 -15.36
C ASP A 144 15.91 -9.45 -16.76
N VAL A 145 14.61 -9.24 -17.00
CA VAL A 145 14.00 -9.39 -18.34
C VAL A 145 14.65 -8.42 -19.33
N MET A 146 14.84 -7.15 -18.94
CA MET A 146 15.48 -6.15 -19.81
C MET A 146 16.92 -6.52 -20.16
N LYS A 147 17.71 -7.00 -19.19
CA LYS A 147 19.08 -7.46 -19.42
C LYS A 147 19.13 -8.67 -20.36
N ASN A 148 18.24 -9.64 -20.16
CA ASN A 148 18.17 -10.83 -21.00
C ASN A 148 17.81 -10.48 -22.45
N LEU A 149 16.89 -9.53 -22.64
CA LEU A 149 16.55 -9.03 -23.97
C LEU A 149 17.75 -8.37 -24.65
N VAL A 150 18.48 -7.50 -23.93
CA VAL A 150 19.68 -6.85 -24.47
C VAL A 150 20.74 -7.88 -24.84
N ASN A 151 21.06 -8.81 -23.94
CA ASN A 151 22.03 -9.87 -24.19
C ASN A 151 21.63 -10.73 -25.40
N ALA A 152 20.34 -11.10 -25.50
CA ALA A 152 19.84 -11.85 -26.64
C ALA A 152 20.04 -11.06 -27.95
N THR A 153 19.79 -9.76 -27.97
CA THR A 153 19.98 -8.94 -29.19
C THR A 153 21.45 -8.68 -29.54
N THR A 154 22.35 -8.58 -28.56
CA THR A 154 23.79 -8.32 -28.80
C THR A 154 24.58 -9.58 -29.12
N ASN A 155 24.06 -10.77 -28.80
CA ASN A 155 24.73 -12.05 -29.09
C ASN A 155 24.53 -12.53 -30.55
N PHE A 156 23.86 -11.74 -31.41
CA PHE A 156 23.68 -12.03 -32.84
C PHE A 156 24.56 -11.17 -33.77
N GLU A 157 25.48 -10.36 -33.21
CA GLU A 157 26.59 -9.70 -33.93
C GLU A 157 27.92 -10.39 -33.61
#